data_AF-A0A7W1UJS5-F1
#
_entry.id   AF-A0A7W1UJS5-F1
#
_cell.length_a   1.000
_cell.length_b   1.000
_cell.length_c   1.000
_cell.angle_alpha   90.00
_cell.angle_beta   90.00
_cell.angle_gamma   90.00
#
_symmetry.space_group_name_H-M   'P 1'
#
loop_
_entity.id
_entity.type
_entity.pdbx_description
1 polymer ?
#
loop_
_entity_poly.entity_id
_entity_poly.type
_entity_poly.pdbx_seq_one_letter_code
_entity_poly.pdbx_strand_id
1 'polypeptide(L)' 'QGRVDVLVELGTALGLDRTELKVVLDIDQLTDAILQDREAAGRLGITETPALVVASGSEARILTGLRSPSELATILNA' A
#
# COMPACT_ATOMS: atom_id res chain seq x y z
N GLN A 1 -4.93 -16.89 -19.80
CA GLN A 1 -4.02 -16.14 -18.92
C GLN A 1 -4.82 -15.80 -17.68
N GLY A 2 -4.39 -16.33 -16.53
CA GLY A 2 -5.05 -16.11 -15.23
C GLY A 2 -4.58 -14.81 -14.57
N ARG A 3 -5.30 -14.36 -13.54
CA ARG A 3 -4.92 -13.18 -12.74
C ARG A 3 -3.51 -13.30 -12.16
N VAL A 4 -3.15 -14.50 -11.71
CA VAL A 4 -1.80 -14.79 -11.17
C VAL A 4 -0.72 -14.61 -12.24
N ASP A 5 -0.96 -15.07 -13.48
CA ASP A 5 0.02 -14.93 -14.56
C ASP A 5 0.35 -13.46 -14.85
N VAL A 6 -0.67 -12.59 -14.84
CA VAL A 6 -0.50 -11.14 -15.04
C VAL A 6 0.33 -10.53 -13.91
N LEU A 7 0.07 -10.90 -12.65
CA LEU A 7 0.84 -10.40 -11.51
C LEU A 7 2.30 -10.87 -11.55
N VAL A 8 2.52 -12.12 -11.95
CA VAL A 8 3.88 -12.67 -12.14
C VAL A 8 4.62 -11.91 -13.23
N GLU A 9 3.98 -11.63 -14.38
CA GLU A 9 4.57 -10.84 -15.46
C GLU A 9 4.95 -9.42 -15.03
N LEU A 10 4.06 -8.72 -14.32
CA LEU A 10 4.33 -7.37 -13.80
C LEU A 10 5.50 -7.37 -12.81
N GLY A 11 5.51 -8.32 -11.86
CA GLY A 11 6.58 -8.41 -10.86
C GLY A 11 7.94 -8.75 -11.49
N THR A 12 7.97 -9.68 -12.45
CA THR A 12 9.20 -9.99 -13.20
C THR A 12 9.71 -8.77 -13.99
N ALA A 13 8.81 -7.98 -14.60
CA ALA A 13 9.21 -6.75 -15.29
C ALA A 13 9.82 -5.69 -14.36
N LEU A 14 9.51 -5.75 -13.06
CA LEU A 14 10.08 -4.90 -12.02
C LEU A 14 11.33 -5.52 -11.34
N GLY A 15 11.80 -6.67 -11.81
CA GLY A 15 13.01 -7.33 -11.32
C GLY A 15 12.80 -8.35 -10.19
N LEU A 16 11.57 -8.71 -9.86
CA LEU A 16 11.29 -9.79 -8.90
C LEU A 16 11.57 -11.17 -9.52
N ASP A 17 12.03 -12.11 -8.70
CA ASP A 17 12.20 -13.50 -9.16
C ASP A 17 10.84 -14.11 -9.53
N ARG A 18 10.75 -14.64 -10.75
CA ARG A 18 9.51 -15.17 -11.31
C ARG A 18 9.01 -16.40 -10.53
N THR A 19 9.92 -17.28 -10.13
CA THR A 19 9.58 -18.56 -9.51
C THR A 19 9.09 -18.32 -8.09
N GLU A 20 9.84 -17.52 -7.33
CA GLU A 20 9.47 -17.11 -5.98
C GLU A 20 8.12 -16.38 -5.98
N LEU A 21 7.95 -15.39 -6.86
CA LEU A 21 6.70 -14.63 -6.95
C LEU A 21 5.50 -15.53 -7.28
N LYS A 22 5.65 -16.48 -8.20
CA LYS A 22 4.59 -17.44 -8.52
C LYS A 22 4.23 -18.29 -7.31
N VAL A 23 5.22 -18.80 -6.58
CA VAL A 23 4.98 -19.61 -5.37
C VAL A 23 4.23 -18.80 -4.32
N VAL A 24 4.69 -17.59 -4.01
CA VAL A 24 4.08 -16.70 -3.01
C VAL A 24 2.61 -16.41 -3.35
N LEU A 25 2.31 -16.16 -4.64
CA LEU A 25 0.95 -15.91 -5.11
C LEU A 25 0.08 -17.16 -5.15
N ASP A 26 0.64 -18.33 -5.48
CA ASP A 26 -0.11 -19.58 -5.57
C ASP A 26 -0.55 -20.11 -4.19
N ILE A 27 0.21 -19.81 -3.13
CA ILE A 27 -0.09 -20.26 -1.75
C ILE A 27 -0.72 -19.16 -0.88
N ASP A 28 -1.06 -18.01 -1.46
CA ASP A 28 -1.66 -16.88 -0.76
C ASP A 28 -0.88 -16.43 0.49
N GLN A 29 0.46 -16.54 0.45
CA GLN A 29 1.34 -16.44 1.63
C GLN A 29 1.18 -15.12 2.41
N LEU A 30 0.85 -14.03 1.72
CA LEU A 30 0.77 -12.68 2.29
C LEU A 30 -0.64 -12.26 2.71
N THR A 31 -1.62 -13.16 2.66
CA THR A 31 -3.02 -12.82 3.00
C THR A 31 -3.14 -12.24 4.40
N ASP A 32 -2.54 -12.86 5.40
CA ASP A 32 -2.61 -12.39 6.78
C ASP A 32 -1.93 -11.03 6.95
N ALA A 33 -0.81 -10.81 6.27
CA ALA A 33 -0.11 -9.52 6.29
C ALA A 33 -1.00 -8.40 5.70
N ILE A 34 -1.67 -8.65 4.57
CA ILE A 34 -2.59 -7.70 3.93
C ILE A 34 -3.80 -7.41 4.84
N LEU A 35 -4.34 -8.43 5.51
CA LEU A 35 -5.44 -8.25 6.46
C LEU A 35 -5.00 -7.43 7.68
N GLN A 36 -3.80 -7.68 8.21
CA GLN A 36 -3.21 -6.91 9.31
C GLN A 36 -3.00 -5.44 8.93
N ASP A 37 -2.53 -5.16 7.72
CA ASP A 37 -2.41 -3.79 7.20
C ASP A 37 -3.77 -3.09 7.14
N ARG A 38 -4.81 -3.80 6.67
CA ARG A 38 -6.18 -3.28 6.63
C ARG A 38 -6.71 -2.97 8.03
N GLU A 39 -6.50 -3.86 8.99
CA GLU A 39 -6.89 -3.64 10.36
C GLU A 39 -6.11 -2.48 11.00
N ALA A 40 -4.83 -2.35 10.71
CA ALA A 40 -4.00 -1.24 11.18
C ALA A 40 -4.52 0.09 10.63
N ALA A 41 -4.85 0.16 9.35
CA ALA A 41 -5.47 1.33 8.73
C ALA A 41 -6.82 1.67 9.40
N GLY A 42 -7.65 0.66 9.67
CA GLY A 42 -8.93 0.83 10.38
C GLY A 42 -8.76 1.38 11.80
N ARG A 43 -7.76 0.90 12.56
CA ARG A 43 -7.42 1.42 13.90
C ARG A 43 -6.96 2.87 13.88
N LEU A 44 -6.38 3.32 12.77
CA LEU A 44 -6.02 4.72 12.55
C LEU A 44 -7.22 5.58 12.11
N GLY A 45 -8.39 4.98 11.82
CA GLY A 45 -9.57 5.71 11.34
C GLY A 45 -9.57 5.98 9.84
N ILE A 46 -8.71 5.30 9.08
CA ILE A 46 -8.70 5.40 7.61
C ILE A 46 -9.92 4.65 7.06
N THR A 47 -10.81 5.38 6.37
CA THR A 47 -12.07 4.86 5.84
C THR A 47 -12.15 4.85 4.31
N GLU A 48 -11.22 5.54 3.64
CA GLU A 48 -11.16 5.67 2.18
C GLU A 48 -9.70 5.75 1.69
N THR A 49 -9.50 5.48 0.40
CA THR A 49 -8.19 5.55 -0.26
C THR A 49 -8.23 6.53 -1.46
N PRO A 50 -7.10 7.20 -1.80
CA PRO A 50 -5.81 7.15 -1.11
C PRO A 50 -5.84 7.88 0.23
N ALA A 51 -5.03 7.41 1.17
CA ALA A 51 -4.82 8.04 2.47
C ALA A 51 -3.31 8.21 2.73
N LEU A 52 -2.94 9.35 3.30
CA LEU A 52 -1.57 9.68 3.69
C LEU A 52 -1.54 9.97 5.19
N VAL A 53 -0.71 9.23 5.92
CA VAL A 53 -0.42 9.49 7.33
C VAL A 53 0.84 10.34 7.41
N VAL A 54 0.72 11.53 8.00
CA VAL A 54 1.84 12.46 8.23
C VAL A 54 2.08 12.53 9.73
N ALA A 55 3.27 12.11 10.18
CA ALA A 55 3.67 12.17 11.57
C ALA A 55 4.82 13.17 11.76
N SER A 56 4.71 14.04 12.76
CA SER A 56 5.73 15.01 13.15
C SER A 56 5.82 15.07 14.68
N GLY A 57 6.94 14.58 15.23
CA GLY A 57 7.11 14.46 16.68
C GLY A 57 6.03 13.60 17.32
N SER A 58 5.26 14.17 18.25
CA SER A 58 4.13 13.50 18.93
C SER A 58 2.79 13.66 18.22
N GLU A 59 2.72 14.43 17.13
CA GLU A 59 1.48 14.64 16.38
C GLU A 59 1.42 13.76 15.13
N ALA A 60 0.25 13.21 14.84
CA ALA A 60 -0.04 12.53 13.58
C ALA A 60 -1.34 13.07 12.98
N ARG A 61 -1.33 13.29 11.67
CA ARG A 61 -2.48 13.73 10.88
C ARG A 61 -2.75 12.74 9.76
N ILE A 62 -4.01 12.50 9.48
CA ILE A 62 -4.45 11.63 8.38
C ILE A 62 -5.10 12.50 7.32
N LEU A 63 -4.59 12.40 6.11
CA LEU A 63 -5.11 13.09 4.94
C LEU A 63 -5.77 12.06 4.04
N THR A 64 -7.05 12.23 3.73
CA THR A 64 -7.76 11.36 2.79
C THR A 64 -8.05 12.08 1.47
N GLY A 65 -8.16 11.30 0.41
CA GLY A 65 -8.49 11.76 -0.94
C GLY A 65 -7.29 12.21 -1.76
N LEU A 66 -7.55 12.51 -3.03
CA LEU A 66 -6.54 13.00 -3.96
C LEU A 66 -6.14 14.44 -3.61
N ARG A 67 -4.84 14.71 -3.69
CA ARG A 67 -4.22 16.02 -3.46
C ARG A 67 -3.19 16.28 -4.55
N SER A 68 -3.06 17.52 -4.97
CA SER A 68 -1.96 17.95 -5.83
C SER A 68 -0.62 17.93 -5.08
N PRO A 69 0.51 17.78 -5.78
CA PRO A 69 1.84 17.85 -5.17
C PRO A 69 2.08 19.15 -4.38
N SER A 70 1.54 20.29 -4.85
CA SER A 70 1.66 21.58 -4.14
C SER A 70 0.89 21.60 -2.82
N GLU A 71 -0.31 21.01 -2.77
CA GLU A 71 -1.07 20.90 -1.51
C GLU A 71 -0.33 20.02 -0.51
N LEU A 72 0.24 18.90 -0.97
CA LEU A 72 1.05 18.02 -0.12
C LEU A 72 2.28 18.75 0.41
N ALA A 73 2.99 19.50 -0.43
CA ALA A 73 4.15 20.28 -0.01
C ALA A 73 3.80 21.32 1.06
N THR A 74 2.67 22.01 0.94
CA THR A 74 2.21 22.94 1.99
C THR A 74 1.93 22.23 3.30
N ILE A 75 1.25 21.07 3.25
CA ILE A 75 0.88 20.32 4.46
C ILE A 75 2.12 19.71 5.16
N LEU A 76 3.09 19.21 4.40
CA LEU A 76 4.29 18.57 4.94
C LEU A 76 5.32 19.55 5.51
N ASN A 77 5.24 20.82 5.13
CA ASN A 77 6.15 21.89 5.60
C ASN A 77 5.50 22.80 6.65
N ALA A 78 4.25 22.52 7.07
CA ALA A 78 3.52 23.26 8.09
C ALA A 78 3.70 22.65 9.47
#